data_AF-A0A023FHF1-F1
#
_entry.id   AF-A0A023FHF1-F1
#
_cell.length_a   1.000
_cell.length_b   1.000
_cell.length_c   1.000
_cell.angle_alpha   90.00
_cell.angle_beta   90.00
_cell.angle_gamma   90.00
#
_symmetry.space_group_name_H-M   'P 1'
#
loop_
_entity.id
_entity.type
_entity.pdbx_description
1 polymer ?
#
loop_
_entity_poly.entity_id
_entity_poly.type
_entity_poly.pdbx_seq_one_letter_code
_entity_poly.pdbx_strand_id
1 'polypeptide(L)'
;SLLVCELCMHRILKYHLKGPKQGQTEVFVDNLPGEPDNIRPSKRGGYWVAFATGHSPNDTSVIDHLIKYPFIRKAVIRLVYLIGTALKSASGFYSSPAVKDLAAQFENGWILYETVPQYGLVVELGADGKILRSFHSPKYKIHMLSEVLEHDGYLYLGSYRNPFLGRIKL
;
A
#
# COMPACT_ATOMS: atom_id res chain seq x y z
N SER A 1 -11.38 -10.03 -18.66
CA SER A 1 -10.59 -8.78 -18.57
C SER A 1 -9.46 -8.99 -17.58
N LEU A 2 -8.45 -8.12 -17.58
CA LEU A 2 -7.42 -8.05 -16.55
C LEU A 2 -7.73 -6.84 -15.65
N LEU A 3 -7.66 -7.02 -14.33
CA LEU A 3 -7.73 -5.90 -13.39
C LEU A 3 -6.30 -5.50 -13.00
N VAL A 4 -6.05 -4.20 -12.96
CA VAL A 4 -4.74 -3.63 -12.65
C VAL A 4 -4.92 -2.62 -11.53
N CYS A 5 -4.14 -2.79 -10.47
CA CYS A 5 -4.15 -1.90 -9.33
C CYS A 5 -3.23 -0.70 -9.59
N GLU A 6 -3.73 0.53 -9.42
CA GLU A 6 -2.90 1.74 -9.40
C GLU A 6 -2.84 2.29 -7.98
N LEU A 7 -1.90 1.75 -7.20
CA LEU A 7 -1.73 1.97 -5.76
C LEU A 7 -1.79 3.46 -5.36
N CYS A 8 -0.93 4.29 -5.94
CA CYS A 8 -0.84 5.72 -5.60
C CYS A 8 -1.98 6.58 -6.18
N MET A 9 -2.85 6.00 -7.02
CA MET A 9 -3.99 6.68 -7.61
C MET A 9 -5.31 6.26 -6.95
N HIS A 10 -5.26 5.39 -5.92
CA HIS A 10 -6.42 4.91 -5.17
C HIS A 10 -7.51 4.31 -6.07
N ARG A 11 -7.10 3.61 -7.14
CA ARG A 11 -8.03 3.09 -8.15
C ARG A 11 -7.60 1.76 -8.75
N ILE A 12 -8.57 1.09 -9.37
CA ILE A 12 -8.39 -0.15 -10.13
C ILE A 12 -8.83 0.10 -11.57
N LEU A 13 -7.98 -0.27 -12.51
CA LEU A 13 -8.26 -0.25 -13.93
C LEU A 13 -8.73 -1.62 -14.42
N LYS A 14 -9.53 -1.63 -15.47
CA LYS A 14 -9.91 -2.81 -16.23
C LYS A 14 -9.37 -2.71 -17.63
N TYR A 15 -8.48 -3.64 -17.96
CA TYR A 15 -7.96 -3.84 -19.31
C TYR A 15 -8.75 -4.94 -20.04
N HIS A 16 -9.26 -4.60 -21.22
CA HIS A 16 -10.09 -5.49 -22.02
C HIS A 16 -9.23 -6.42 -22.89
N LEU A 17 -9.19 -7.71 -22.53
CA LEU A 17 -8.40 -8.72 -23.26
C LEU A 17 -9.06 -9.20 -24.56
N LYS A 18 -10.39 -9.06 -24.68
CA LYS A 18 -11.21 -9.57 -25.79
C LYS A 18 -12.45 -8.67 -25.98
N GLY A 19 -13.13 -8.83 -27.11
CA GLY A 19 -14.38 -8.13 -27.42
C GLY A 19 -14.15 -6.76 -28.09
N PRO A 20 -15.22 -5.97 -28.32
CA PRO A 20 -15.14 -4.73 -29.09
C PRO A 20 -14.26 -3.63 -28.46
N LYS A 21 -14.03 -3.70 -27.14
CA LYS A 21 -13.11 -2.80 -26.41
C LYS A 21 -11.70 -3.37 -26.26
N GLN A 22 -11.35 -4.46 -26.96
CA GLN A 22 -10.05 -5.11 -26.80
C GLN A 22 -8.88 -4.11 -26.93
N GLY A 23 -7.92 -4.22 -26.01
CA GLY A 23 -6.76 -3.33 -25.96
C GLY A 23 -7.01 -2.00 -25.27
N GLN A 24 -8.25 -1.67 -24.91
CA GLN A 24 -8.59 -0.45 -24.18
C GLN A 24 -8.60 -0.69 -22.67
N THR A 25 -8.39 0.40 -21.93
CA THR A 25 -8.44 0.44 -20.47
C THR A 25 -9.51 1.41 -20.02
N GLU A 26 -10.27 1.04 -18.99
CA GLU A 26 -11.22 1.94 -18.33
C GLU A 26 -11.06 1.85 -16.81
N VAL A 27 -11.51 2.88 -16.10
CA VAL A 27 -11.53 2.86 -14.63
C VAL A 27 -12.63 1.89 -14.19
N PHE A 28 -12.26 0.90 -13.38
CA PHE A 28 -13.19 -0.08 -12.81
C PHE A 28 -13.72 0.38 -11.46
N VAL A 29 -12.81 0.82 -10.59
CA VAL A 29 -13.15 1.42 -9.29
C VAL A 29 -12.23 2.61 -9.06
N ASP A 30 -12.77 3.70 -8.55
CA ASP A 30 -12.05 4.93 -8.23
C ASP A 30 -12.29 5.33 -6.77
N ASN A 31 -11.48 6.27 -6.27
CA ASN A 31 -11.62 6.84 -4.93
C ASN A 31 -11.71 5.78 -3.82
N LEU A 32 -10.84 4.76 -3.89
CA LEU A 32 -10.75 3.72 -2.87
C LEU A 32 -10.25 4.31 -1.54
N PRO A 33 -10.64 3.74 -0.39
CA PRO A 33 -10.34 4.29 0.93
C PRO A 33 -8.92 3.96 1.42
N GLY A 34 -7.92 4.15 0.55
CA GLY A 34 -6.50 3.87 0.80
C GLY A 34 -5.77 3.42 -0.46
N GLU A 35 -4.54 2.96 -0.27
CA GLU A 35 -3.65 2.43 -1.29
C GLU A 35 -3.97 0.94 -1.58
N PRO A 36 -4.69 0.63 -2.67
CA PRO A 36 -4.97 -0.75 -3.02
C PRO A 36 -3.70 -1.49 -3.43
N ASP A 37 -3.71 -2.80 -3.26
CA ASP A 37 -2.63 -3.73 -3.61
C ASP A 37 -3.25 -4.95 -4.32
N ASN A 38 -2.81 -6.16 -4.01
CA ASN A 38 -3.23 -7.40 -4.66
C ASN A 38 -4.76 -7.60 -4.68
N ILE A 39 -5.23 -8.06 -5.84
CA ILE A 39 -6.63 -8.35 -6.14
C ILE A 39 -6.79 -9.86 -6.30
N ARG A 40 -7.69 -10.48 -5.53
CA ARG A 40 -8.01 -11.92 -5.62
C ARG A 40 -9.50 -12.13 -5.89
N PRO A 41 -9.90 -13.20 -6.57
CA PRO A 41 -11.32 -13.52 -6.74
C PRO A 41 -11.96 -13.81 -5.38
N SER A 42 -13.16 -13.28 -5.16
CA SER A 42 -14.03 -13.68 -4.06
C SER A 42 -14.85 -14.90 -4.49
N LYS A 43 -15.08 -15.85 -3.56
CA LYS A 43 -15.94 -17.01 -3.82
C LYS A 43 -17.42 -16.64 -4.04
N ARG A 44 -17.81 -15.39 -3.75
CA ARG A 44 -19.16 -14.83 -3.96
C ARG A 44 -19.33 -14.11 -5.31
N GLY A 45 -18.36 -14.21 -6.22
CA GLY A 45 -18.47 -13.66 -7.59
C GLY A 45 -17.94 -12.24 -7.77
N GLY A 46 -17.16 -11.74 -6.81
CA GLY A 46 -16.51 -10.43 -6.87
C GLY A 46 -15.00 -10.53 -6.68
N TYR A 47 -14.41 -9.54 -6.01
CA TYR A 47 -12.98 -9.47 -5.77
C TYR A 47 -12.65 -9.05 -4.34
N TRP A 48 -11.66 -9.69 -3.74
CA TRP A 48 -10.96 -9.18 -2.57
C TRP A 48 -9.82 -8.27 -3.00
N VAL A 49 -9.64 -7.18 -2.27
CA VAL A 49 -8.55 -6.22 -2.49
C VAL A 49 -7.85 -5.98 -1.15
N ALA A 50 -6.57 -6.29 -1.09
CA ALA A 50 -5.70 -5.91 0.02
C ALA A 50 -5.30 -4.44 -0.11
N PHE A 51 -4.98 -3.79 1.01
CA PHE A 51 -4.52 -2.40 1.01
C PHE A 51 -3.20 -2.27 1.76
N ALA A 52 -2.22 -1.65 1.09
CA ALA A 52 -0.93 -1.30 1.67
C ALA A 52 -1.10 -0.26 2.79
N THR A 53 -2.07 0.65 2.67
CA THR A 53 -2.52 1.48 3.78
C THR A 53 -4.00 1.79 3.58
N GLY A 54 -4.75 1.78 4.67
CA GLY A 54 -6.11 2.28 4.70
C GLY A 54 -6.14 3.71 5.20
N HIS A 55 -7.06 4.52 4.68
CA HIS A 55 -7.26 5.88 5.15
C HIS A 55 -8.54 6.01 5.95
N SER A 56 -8.48 6.76 7.05
CA SER A 56 -9.64 7.19 7.81
C SER A 56 -9.76 8.71 7.74
N PRO A 57 -10.96 9.25 7.52
CA PRO A 57 -11.19 10.70 7.59
C PRO A 57 -10.75 11.32 8.93
N ASN A 58 -10.69 10.52 9.99
CA ASN A 58 -10.38 10.96 11.35
C ASN A 58 -8.90 10.78 11.74
N ASP A 59 -8.05 10.28 10.84
CA ASP A 59 -6.66 9.94 11.14
C ASP A 59 -5.73 10.37 10.01
N THR A 60 -5.53 11.68 9.88
CA THR A 60 -4.65 12.27 8.88
C THR A 60 -3.19 12.13 9.29
N SER A 61 -2.40 11.52 8.42
CA SER A 61 -0.98 11.28 8.63
C SER A 61 -0.12 12.50 8.30
N VAL A 62 1.14 12.47 8.72
CA VAL A 62 2.13 13.49 8.31
C VAL A 62 2.26 13.54 6.78
N ILE A 63 2.16 12.38 6.12
CA ILE A 63 2.24 12.26 4.66
C ILE A 63 1.06 12.99 4.00
N ASP A 64 -0.16 12.86 4.53
CA ASP A 64 -1.36 13.53 4.00
C ASP A 64 -1.24 15.06 4.04
N HIS A 65 -0.60 15.58 5.08
CA HIS A 65 -0.32 17.01 5.19
C HIS A 65 0.75 17.47 4.21
N LEU A 66 1.82 16.68 4.04
CA LEU A 66 2.93 17.00 3.13
C LEU A 66 2.53 16.96 1.65
N ILE A 67 1.59 16.12 1.26
CA ILE A 67 1.10 16.00 -0.13
C ILE A 67 0.59 17.35 -0.68
N LYS A 68 0.01 18.19 0.17
CA LYS A 68 -0.53 19.52 -0.20
C LYS A 68 0.55 20.52 -0.62
N TYR A 69 1.81 20.25 -0.29
CA TYR A 69 2.92 21.19 -0.48
C TYR A 69 4.04 20.56 -1.34
N PRO A 70 3.94 20.61 -2.68
CA PRO A 70 4.87 19.90 -3.57
C PRO A 70 6.33 20.32 -3.39
N PHE A 71 6.59 21.60 -3.12
CA PHE A 71 7.93 22.12 -2.86
C PHE A 71 8.51 21.61 -1.53
N ILE A 72 7.70 21.58 -0.47
CA ILE A 72 8.11 21.06 0.84
C ILE A 72 8.40 19.56 0.73
N ARG A 73 7.51 18.79 0.11
CA ARG A 73 7.72 17.36 -0.14
C ARG A 73 9.05 17.11 -0.87
N LYS A 74 9.33 17.88 -1.92
CA LYS A 74 10.58 17.78 -2.68
C LYS A 74 11.81 18.14 -1.82
N ALA A 75 11.71 19.16 -0.97
CA ALA A 75 12.77 19.55 -0.05
C ALA A 75 13.05 18.46 0.99
N VAL A 76 12.02 17.87 1.60
CA VAL A 76 12.14 16.77 2.56
C VAL A 76 12.85 15.57 1.94
N ILE A 77 12.41 15.12 0.75
CA ILE A 77 13.04 13.98 0.06
C ILE A 77 14.51 14.25 -0.27
N ARG A 78 14.84 15.47 -0.73
CA ARG A 78 16.23 15.87 -1.00
C ARG A 78 17.08 15.91 0.26
N LEU A 79 16.51 16.34 1.38
CA LEU A 79 17.20 16.36 2.67
C LEU A 79 17.48 14.93 3.17
N VAL A 80 16.50 14.03 3.11
CA VAL A 80 16.68 12.61 3.45
C VAL A 80 17.78 11.98 2.60
N TYR A 81 17.75 12.22 1.28
CA TYR A 81 18.79 11.74 0.37
C TYR A 81 20.18 12.34 0.66
N LEU A 82 20.25 13.64 0.97
CA LEU A 82 21.49 14.32 1.34
C LEU A 82 22.09 13.72 2.62
N ILE A 83 21.27 13.45 3.63
CA ILE A 83 21.70 12.79 4.87
C ILE A 83 22.22 11.38 4.56
N GLY A 84 21.50 10.59 3.77
CA GLY A 84 21.95 9.25 3.37
C GLY A 84 23.30 9.28 2.63
N THR A 85 23.46 10.22 1.70
CA THR A 85 24.72 10.41 0.96
C THR A 85 25.87 10.83 1.90
N ALA A 86 25.61 11.72 2.86
CA ALA A 86 26.60 12.13 3.85
C ALA A 86 27.02 10.96 4.76
N LEU A 87 26.06 10.17 5.26
CA LEU A 87 26.33 8.99 6.08
C LEU A 87 27.14 7.93 5.31
N LYS A 88 26.79 7.70 4.05
CA LYS A 88 27.55 6.80 3.17
C LYS A 88 28.98 7.28 2.94
N SER A 89 29.15 8.59 2.72
CA SER A 89 30.48 9.19 2.58
C SER A 89 31.30 9.04 3.86
N ALA A 90 30.69 9.30 5.02
CA ALA A 90 31.31 9.11 6.33
C ALA A 90 31.69 7.63 6.59
N SER A 91 30.89 6.68 6.10
CA SER A 91 31.17 5.23 6.21
C SER A 91 32.44 4.79 5.45
N GLY A 92 32.92 5.60 4.50
CA GLY A 92 34.21 5.39 3.84
C GLY A 92 35.41 5.64 4.76
N PHE A 93 35.24 6.50 5.78
CA PHE A 93 36.28 6.79 6.78
C PHE A 93 36.17 5.89 8.02
N TYR A 94 34.95 5.45 8.37
CA TYR A 94 34.69 4.60 9.52
C TYR A 94 33.90 3.35 9.10
N SER A 95 34.55 2.17 9.16
CA SER A 95 33.92 0.90 8.82
C SER A 95 33.03 0.36 9.95
N SER A 96 31.92 1.04 10.22
CA SER A 96 30.87 0.57 11.13
C SER A 96 29.68 0.00 10.35
N PRO A 97 29.27 -1.26 10.59
CA PRO A 97 28.06 -1.84 9.99
C PRO A 97 26.81 -1.00 10.28
N ALA A 98 26.65 -0.51 11.51
CA ALA A 98 25.49 0.29 11.90
C ALA A 98 25.37 1.60 11.10
N VAL A 99 26.50 2.25 10.77
CA VAL A 99 26.49 3.48 9.95
C VAL A 99 26.13 3.17 8.49
N LYS A 100 26.60 2.04 7.96
CA LYS A 100 26.25 1.58 6.61
C LYS A 100 24.75 1.24 6.52
N ASP A 101 24.21 0.55 7.52
CA ASP A 101 22.79 0.21 7.59
C ASP A 101 21.93 1.47 7.71
N LEU A 102 22.33 2.42 8.54
CA LEU A 102 21.65 3.70 8.66
C LEU A 102 21.70 4.49 7.34
N ALA A 103 22.86 4.56 6.70
CA ALA A 103 23.00 5.21 5.40
C ALA A 103 22.06 4.59 4.36
N ALA A 104 22.00 3.25 4.31
CA ALA A 104 21.10 2.53 3.41
C ALA A 104 19.63 2.85 3.69
N GLN A 105 19.21 2.91 4.96
CA GLN A 105 17.84 3.27 5.36
C GLN A 105 17.43 4.70 4.93
N PHE A 106 18.38 5.63 4.88
CA PHE A 106 18.13 6.98 4.36
C PHE A 106 18.12 6.99 2.82
N GLU A 107 19.08 6.33 2.16
CA GLU A 107 19.19 6.32 0.70
C GLU A 107 17.99 5.68 0.01
N ASN A 108 17.47 4.56 0.54
CA ASN A 108 16.30 3.88 -0.01
C ASN A 108 14.96 4.43 0.54
N GLY A 109 15.00 5.44 1.42
CA GLY A 109 13.81 6.04 2.03
C GLY A 109 13.11 5.16 3.06
N TRP A 110 13.71 4.07 3.54
CA TRP A 110 13.16 3.19 4.58
C TRP A 110 12.73 3.97 5.83
N ILE A 111 13.49 5.02 6.19
CA ILE A 111 13.17 5.89 7.32
C ILE A 111 11.78 6.55 7.21
N LEU A 112 11.26 6.73 5.98
CA LEU A 112 9.94 7.32 5.74
C LEU A 112 8.81 6.32 5.97
N TYR A 113 9.05 5.01 5.86
CA TYR A 113 8.03 3.99 6.08
C TYR A 113 7.51 3.97 7.51
N GLU A 114 8.32 4.39 8.49
CA GLU A 114 7.90 4.53 9.89
C GLU A 114 6.86 5.65 10.09
N THR A 115 6.68 6.53 9.09
CA THR A 115 5.67 7.60 9.12
C THR A 115 4.36 7.24 8.41
N VAL A 116 4.33 6.08 7.74
CA VAL A 116 3.14 5.60 7.02
C VAL A 116 2.07 5.13 8.01
N PRO A 117 0.78 5.46 7.79
CA PRO A 117 -0.30 4.97 8.62
C PRO A 117 -0.28 3.46 8.82
N GLN A 118 -0.33 3.02 10.08
CA GLN A 118 -0.48 1.62 10.42
C GLN A 118 -1.97 1.24 10.44
N TYR A 119 -2.62 1.37 9.29
CA TYR A 119 -4.02 1.03 9.10
C TYR A 119 -4.14 -0.22 8.22
N GLY A 120 -4.63 -1.32 8.78
CA GLY A 120 -4.96 -2.51 8.00
C GLY A 120 -6.34 -2.39 7.36
N LEU A 121 -6.43 -2.63 6.06
CA LEU A 121 -7.68 -2.59 5.32
C LEU A 121 -7.75 -3.71 4.28
N VAL A 122 -8.92 -4.33 4.19
CA VAL A 122 -9.28 -5.24 3.10
C VAL A 122 -10.71 -4.95 2.69
N VAL A 123 -10.97 -4.98 1.39
CA VAL A 123 -12.29 -4.69 0.82
C VAL A 123 -12.73 -5.85 -0.06
N GLU A 124 -14.01 -6.22 0.04
CA GLU A 124 -14.69 -7.03 -0.95
C GLU A 124 -15.44 -6.12 -1.93
N LEU A 125 -15.14 -6.25 -3.20
CA LEU A 125 -15.81 -5.61 -4.32
C LEU A 125 -16.76 -6.60 -5.00
N GLY A 126 -17.89 -6.10 -5.49
CA GLY A 126 -18.75 -6.83 -6.42
C GLY A 126 -18.13 -6.93 -7.81
N ALA A 127 -18.73 -7.75 -8.67
CA ALA A 127 -18.36 -7.83 -10.08
C ALA A 127 -18.52 -6.49 -10.82
N ASP A 128 -19.36 -5.60 -10.29
CA ASP A 128 -19.62 -4.25 -10.76
C ASP A 128 -18.67 -3.18 -10.16
N GLY A 129 -17.74 -3.58 -9.30
CA GLY A 129 -16.77 -2.69 -8.67
C GLY A 129 -17.28 -1.98 -7.41
N LYS A 130 -18.52 -2.23 -6.97
CA LYS A 130 -19.02 -1.64 -5.72
C LYS A 130 -18.43 -2.34 -4.50
N ILE A 131 -18.11 -1.56 -3.47
CA ILE A 131 -17.73 -2.10 -2.17
C ILE A 131 -18.93 -2.81 -1.54
N LEU A 132 -18.80 -4.12 -1.31
CA LEU A 132 -19.81 -4.95 -0.64
C LEU A 132 -19.59 -5.00 0.86
N ARG A 133 -18.33 -5.13 1.29
CA ARG A 133 -17.92 -5.09 2.70
C ARG A 133 -16.44 -4.76 2.85
N SER A 134 -16.05 -4.35 4.04
CA SER A 134 -14.67 -4.01 4.37
C SER A 134 -14.30 -4.47 5.79
N PHE A 135 -13.03 -4.83 5.97
CA PHE A 135 -12.45 -5.22 7.24
C PHE A 135 -11.35 -4.23 7.59
N HIS A 136 -11.43 -3.68 8.79
CA HIS A 136 -10.58 -2.57 9.22
C HIS A 136 -9.79 -2.94 10.47
N SER A 137 -8.54 -2.52 10.51
CA SER A 137 -7.64 -2.57 11.67
C SER A 137 -7.02 -1.18 11.88
N PRO A 138 -7.79 -0.21 12.44
CA PRO A 138 -7.31 1.15 12.65
C PRO A 138 -6.30 1.21 13.80
N LYS A 139 -5.01 1.47 13.54
CA LYS A 139 -3.92 1.55 14.56
C LYS A 139 -3.75 0.29 15.43
N TYR A 140 -4.08 -0.89 14.92
CA TYR A 140 -4.06 -2.14 15.68
C TYR A 140 -3.28 -3.25 14.96
N LYS A 141 -3.36 -4.46 15.55
CA LYS A 141 -2.61 -5.71 15.35
C LYS A 141 -2.15 -6.09 13.94
N ILE A 142 -2.64 -5.50 12.85
CA ILE A 142 -2.22 -5.82 11.47
C ILE A 142 -2.36 -4.59 10.56
N HIS A 143 -1.37 -4.36 9.70
CA HIS A 143 -1.31 -3.25 8.73
C HIS A 143 -0.48 -3.63 7.48
N MET A 144 -0.35 -2.73 6.49
CA MET A 144 0.46 -2.95 5.29
C MET A 144 0.20 -4.30 4.61
N LEU A 145 -1.07 -4.53 4.27
CA LEU A 145 -1.53 -5.77 3.69
C LEU A 145 -1.22 -5.77 2.20
N SER A 146 -0.43 -6.75 1.77
CA SER A 146 -0.07 -6.96 0.37
C SER A 146 -0.69 -8.22 -0.20
N GLU A 147 -1.46 -8.98 0.57
CA GLU A 147 -2.13 -10.19 0.10
C GLU A 147 -3.41 -10.48 0.87
N VAL A 148 -4.40 -11.02 0.17
CA VAL A 148 -5.68 -11.44 0.73
C VAL A 148 -6.16 -12.71 0.03
N LEU A 149 -6.36 -13.81 0.75
CA LEU A 149 -6.81 -15.08 0.16
C LEU A 149 -8.02 -15.66 0.90
N GLU A 150 -9.13 -15.84 0.19
CA GLU A 150 -10.29 -16.57 0.71
C GLU A 150 -10.10 -18.09 0.55
N HIS A 151 -10.04 -18.81 1.67
CA HIS A 151 -9.87 -20.26 1.70
C HIS A 151 -10.59 -20.87 2.92
N ASP A 152 -11.40 -21.90 2.68
CA ASP A 152 -12.13 -22.69 3.70
C ASP A 152 -12.88 -21.88 4.78
N GLY A 153 -13.62 -20.85 4.36
CA GLY A 153 -14.39 -20.00 5.28
C GLY A 153 -13.55 -19.00 6.06
N TYR A 154 -12.28 -18.82 5.68
CA TYR A 154 -11.38 -17.81 6.22
C TYR A 154 -10.84 -16.90 5.14
N LEU A 155 -10.46 -15.71 5.56
CA LEU A 155 -9.70 -14.74 4.79
C LEU A 155 -8.30 -14.65 5.39
N TYR A 156 -7.29 -15.12 4.68
CA TYR A 156 -5.89 -15.05 5.08
C TYR A 156 -5.26 -13.76 4.59
N LEU A 157 -4.53 -13.08 5.47
CA LEU A 157 -4.01 -11.73 5.26
C LEU A 157 -2.49 -11.73 5.36
N GLY A 158 -1.82 -11.42 4.26
CA GLY A 158 -0.36 -11.33 4.17
C GLY A 158 0.11 -9.87 4.21
N SER A 159 1.24 -9.65 4.86
CA SER A 159 1.92 -8.36 4.91
C SER A 159 3.42 -8.56 4.78
N TYR A 160 4.09 -7.65 4.08
CA TYR A 160 5.55 -7.60 4.00
C TYR A 160 6.21 -6.96 5.24
N ARG A 161 5.42 -6.54 6.24
CA ARG A 161 5.90 -5.87 7.46
C ARG A 161 5.55 -6.59 8.75
N ASN A 162 4.40 -7.28 8.78
CA ASN A 162 4.01 -8.01 9.99
C ASN A 162 4.78 -9.33 10.10
N PRO A 163 5.27 -9.71 11.29
CA PRO A 163 6.00 -10.97 11.51
C PRO A 163 5.07 -12.19 11.65
N PHE A 164 3.81 -12.08 11.26
CA PHE A 164 2.79 -13.12 11.40
C PHE A 164 1.78 -13.04 10.24
N LEU A 165 1.04 -14.13 10.03
CA LEU A 165 -0.09 -14.20 9.11
C LEU A 165 -1.40 -13.85 9.84
N GLY A 166 -2.21 -12.95 9.26
CA GLY A 166 -3.55 -12.67 9.77
C GLY A 166 -4.59 -13.64 9.21
N ARG A 167 -5.65 -13.93 9.97
CA ARG A 167 -6.85 -14.57 9.41
C ARG A 167 -8.13 -14.04 10.02
N ILE A 168 -9.18 -13.92 9.20
CA ILE A 168 -10.53 -13.52 9.61
C ILE A 168 -11.49 -14.64 9.24
N LYS A 169 -12.44 -14.98 10.11
CA LYS A 169 -13.52 -15.92 9.78
C LYS A 169 -14.60 -15.21 8.96
N LEU A 170 -14.99 -15.80 7.83
CA LEU A 170 -15.95 -15.23 6.88
C LEU A 170 -17.39 -15.70 7.10
#